data_AF-A0A3P6FIX8-F1
#
_entry.id   AF-A0A3P6FIX8-F1
#
_cell.length_a   1.000
_cell.length_b   1.000
_cell.length_c   1.000
_cell.angle_alpha   90.00
_cell.angle_beta   90.00
_cell.angle_gamma   90.00
#
_symmetry.space_group_name_H-M   'P 1'
#
loop_
_entity.id
_entity.type
_entity.pdbx_description
1 polymer ?
#
loop_
_entity_poly.entity_id
_entity_poly.type
_entity_poly.pdbx_seq_one_letter_code
_entity_poly.pdbx_strand_id
1 'polypeptide(L)'
;MRELTFPPNLFRRRFRMNKDLFMHIVHRLSEDVPFFRQSRDATGRPGLSPLQKCTAAIRLLAYGSAADAVDEYLRLGESTTLLCLHKFTENIIRLFGDEYLRRPTPEDL
;
A
#
# COMPACT_ATOMS: atom_id res chain seq x y z
N MET A 1 -16.85 6.02 -6.31
CA MET A 1 -15.62 5.68 -5.58
C MET A 1 -15.33 6.84 -4.65
N ARG A 2 -15.52 6.69 -3.33
CA ARG A 2 -15.27 7.78 -2.38
C ARG A 2 -13.77 8.02 -2.33
N GLU A 3 -13.34 9.16 -2.84
CA GLU A 3 -12.03 9.73 -2.53
C GLU A 3 -11.81 9.60 -1.02
N LEU A 4 -10.60 9.25 -0.62
CA LEU A 4 -10.19 9.38 0.76
C LEU A 4 -10.12 10.88 1.06
N THR A 5 -11.28 11.48 1.36
CA THR A 5 -11.51 12.86 1.83
C THR A 5 -11.00 13.02 3.27
N PHE A 6 -9.88 12.36 3.59
CA PHE A 6 -9.20 12.60 4.84
C PHE A 6 -8.40 13.88 4.66
N PRO A 7 -8.56 14.86 5.56
CA PRO A 7 -7.62 15.96 5.63
C PRO A 7 -6.22 15.38 5.91
N PRO A 8 -5.14 16.02 5.42
CA PRO A 8 -3.80 15.45 5.41
C PRO A 8 -3.30 14.94 6.77
N ASN A 9 -3.71 15.60 7.86
CA ASN A 9 -3.40 15.20 9.23
C ASN A 9 -4.01 13.84 9.63
N LEU A 10 -5.25 13.55 9.25
CA LEU A 10 -5.90 12.26 9.52
C LEU A 10 -5.28 11.16 8.66
N PHE A 11 -4.94 11.46 7.41
CA PHE A 11 -4.24 10.50 6.54
C PHE A 11 -2.88 10.13 7.15
N ARG A 12 -2.07 11.13 7.52
CA ARG A 12 -0.76 10.91 8.13
C ARG A 12 -0.85 10.15 9.46
N ARG A 13 -1.86 10.43 10.29
CA ARG A 13 -2.07 9.67 11.54
C ARG A 13 -2.39 8.20 11.28
N ARG A 14 -3.17 7.89 10.24
CA ARG A 14 -3.63 6.53 9.93
C ARG A 14 -2.66 5.70 9.11
N PHE A 15 -1.91 6.32 8.22
CA PHE A 15 -1.00 5.64 7.29
C PHE A 15 0.47 5.86 7.62
N ARG A 16 0.77 6.72 8.62
CA ARG A 16 2.13 7.15 9.00
C ARG A 16 2.95 7.71 7.83
N MET A 17 2.28 8.18 6.78
CA MET A 17 2.87 8.60 5.51
C MET A 17 2.10 9.80 4.93
N ASN A 18 2.75 10.59 4.07
CA ASN A 18 2.09 11.62 3.26
C ASN A 18 1.15 10.95 2.22
N LYS A 19 -0.02 11.56 1.97
CA LYS A 19 -0.96 11.16 0.93
C LYS A 19 -0.34 11.16 -0.47
N ASP A 20 0.47 12.16 -0.80
CA ASP A 20 1.06 12.28 -2.15
C ASP A 20 2.07 11.16 -2.42
N LEU A 21 2.94 10.89 -1.45
CA LEU A 21 3.88 9.77 -1.50
C LEU A 21 3.13 8.43 -1.60
N PHE A 22 2.06 8.26 -0.82
CA PHE A 22 1.23 7.06 -0.88
C PHE A 22 0.59 6.87 -2.26
N MET A 23 0.05 7.93 -2.86
CA MET A 23 -0.55 7.86 -4.19
C MET A 23 0.51 7.59 -5.27
N HIS A 24 1.71 8.17 -5.14
CA HIS A 24 2.83 7.89 -6.03
C HIS A 24 3.25 6.42 -5.98
N ILE A 25 3.37 5.84 -4.78
CA ILE A 25 3.64 4.42 -4.58
C ILE A 25 2.55 3.55 -5.24
N VAL A 26 1.28 3.87 -4.99
CA VAL A 26 0.14 3.12 -5.57
C VAL A 26 0.19 3.14 -7.09
N HIS A 27 0.45 4.30 -7.69
CA HIS A 27 0.55 4.46 -9.14
C HIS A 27 1.67 3.60 -9.70
N ARG A 28 2.89 3.77 -9.20
CA ARG A 28 4.08 3.03 -9.67
C ARG A 28 3.89 1.52 -9.54
N LEU A 29 3.41 1.05 -8.39
CA LEU A 29 3.13 -0.37 -8.21
C LEU A 29 2.06 -0.88 -9.19
N SER A 30 1.01 -0.10 -9.46
CA SER A 30 -0.03 -0.50 -10.41
C SER A 30 0.48 -0.61 -11.85
N GLU A 31 1.46 0.21 -12.24
CA GLU A 31 2.04 0.16 -13.58
C GLU A 31 3.06 -0.96 -13.71
N ASP A 32 4.01 -1.06 -12.78
CA ASP A 32 5.17 -1.94 -12.92
C ASP A 32 4.95 -3.36 -12.39
N VAL A 33 3.91 -3.58 -11.57
CA VAL A 33 3.72 -4.85 -10.86
C VAL A 33 2.35 -5.45 -11.20
N PRO A 34 2.30 -6.56 -11.97
CA PRO A 34 1.05 -7.20 -12.37
C PRO A 34 0.13 -7.56 -11.19
N PHE A 35 0.70 -7.93 -10.04
CA PHE A 35 -0.06 -8.22 -8.83
C PHE A 35 -0.88 -7.02 -8.34
N PHE A 36 -0.40 -5.79 -8.49
CA PHE A 36 -1.12 -4.60 -8.00
C PHE A 36 -2.18 -4.11 -8.98
N ARG A 37 -2.10 -4.46 -10.27
CA ARG A 37 -3.17 -4.18 -11.23
C ARG A 37 -4.49 -4.77 -10.77
N GLN A 38 -5.57 -4.03 -11.02
CA GLN A 38 -6.91 -4.55 -10.76
C GLN A 38 -7.27 -5.54 -11.88
N SER A 39 -7.49 -6.81 -11.51
CA SER A 39 -7.98 -7.84 -12.42
C SER A 39 -9.42 -8.20 -12.07
N ARG A 40 -10.15 -8.78 -13.01
CA ARG A 40 -11.41 -9.47 -12.73
C ARG A 40 -11.11 -10.87 -12.19
N ASP A 41 -11.93 -11.31 -11.24
CA ASP A 41 -11.89 -12.68 -10.72
C ASP A 41 -12.56 -13.67 -11.69
N ALA A 42 -12.51 -14.96 -11.36
CA ALA A 42 -13.11 -16.03 -12.18
C ALA A 42 -14.65 -15.88 -12.36
N THR A 43 -15.31 -15.09 -11.50
CA THR A 43 -16.73 -14.76 -11.60
C THR A 43 -17.00 -13.46 -12.37
N GLY A 44 -15.94 -12.85 -12.93
CA GLY A 44 -16.01 -11.59 -13.67
C GLY A 44 -16.13 -10.35 -12.79
N ARG A 45 -16.09 -10.46 -11.46
CA ARG A 45 -16.16 -9.32 -10.54
C ARG A 45 -14.81 -8.65 -10.44
N PRO A 46 -14.75 -7.30 -10.31
CA PRO A 46 -13.50 -6.61 -10.10
C PRO A 46 -12.88 -7.07 -8.78
N GLY A 47 -11.67 -7.63 -8.85
CA GLY A 47 -10.86 -7.95 -7.69
C GLY A 47 -10.36 -6.68 -7.01
N LEU A 48 -9.47 -6.87 -6.02
CA LEU A 48 -8.94 -5.78 -5.21
C LEU A 48 -8.21 -4.74 -6.05
N SER A 49 -8.52 -3.47 -5.79
CA SER A 49 -7.84 -2.36 -6.43
C SER A 49 -6.41 -2.20 -5.90
N PRO A 50 -5.50 -1.58 -6.67
CA PRO A 50 -4.15 -1.25 -6.21
C PRO A 50 -4.16 -0.52 -4.88
N LEU A 51 -5.11 0.42 -4.71
CA LEU A 51 -5.31 1.20 -3.49
C LEU A 51 -5.62 0.32 -2.28
N GLN A 52 -6.50 -0.68 -2.44
CA GLN A 52 -6.86 -1.61 -1.36
C GLN A 52 -5.67 -2.48 -0.98
N LYS A 53 -4.94 -3.00 -1.97
CA LYS A 53 -3.74 -3.84 -1.75
C LYS A 53 -2.64 -3.07 -1.01
N CYS A 54 -2.35 -1.83 -1.42
CA CYS A 54 -1.35 -0.99 -0.76
C CYS A 54 -1.79 -0.54 0.63
N THR A 55 -3.07 -0.22 0.81
CA THR A 55 -3.64 0.12 2.13
C THR A 55 -3.48 -1.03 3.12
N ALA A 56 -3.74 -2.26 2.69
CA ALA A 56 -3.58 -3.45 3.52
C ALA A 56 -2.13 -3.63 3.98
N ALA A 57 -1.17 -3.54 3.04
CA ALA A 57 0.25 -3.67 3.33
C ALA A 57 0.75 -2.58 4.30
N ILE A 58 0.46 -1.30 4.03
CA ILE A 58 0.95 -0.19 4.86
C ILE A 58 0.34 -0.20 6.26
N ARG A 59 -0.93 -0.58 6.40
CA ARG A 59 -1.53 -0.72 7.72
C ARG A 59 -0.87 -1.82 8.54
N LEU A 60 -0.56 -2.96 7.92
CA LEU A 60 0.15 -4.04 8.59
C LEU A 60 1.57 -3.61 9.02
N LEU A 61 2.27 -2.80 8.20
CA LEU A 61 3.56 -2.20 8.57
C LEU A 61 3.44 -1.17 9.70
N ALA A 62 2.39 -0.35 9.69
CA ALA A 62 2.23 0.76 10.63
C ALA A 62 1.78 0.31 12.03
N TYR A 63 1.03 -0.79 12.13
CA TYR A 63 0.39 -1.23 13.38
C TYR A 63 0.81 -2.64 13.82
N GLY A 64 1.47 -3.43 12.96
CA GLY A 64 1.87 -4.81 13.25
C GLY A 64 0.72 -5.81 13.14
N SER A 65 1.04 -7.08 13.35
CA SER A 65 0.10 -8.21 13.23
C SER A 65 -0.92 -8.32 14.38
N ALA A 66 -0.61 -7.73 15.55
CA ALA A 66 -1.36 -7.96 16.79
C ALA A 66 -2.50 -6.95 17.06
N ALA A 67 -2.62 -5.88 16.25
CA ALA A 67 -3.45 -4.73 16.62
C ALA A 67 -4.91 -4.77 16.15
N ASP A 68 -5.36 -5.74 15.34
CA ASP A 68 -6.81 -5.96 15.12
C ASP A 68 -7.09 -7.26 14.35
N ALA A 69 -7.62 -8.27 15.06
CA ALA A 69 -8.19 -9.47 14.45
C ALA A 69 -9.47 -9.18 13.62
N VAL A 70 -9.96 -7.95 13.65
CA VAL A 70 -11.17 -7.42 13.01
C VAL A 70 -10.87 -5.91 13.04
N ASP A 71 -10.81 -5.11 11.97
CA ASP A 71 -11.98 -4.23 11.82
C ASP A 71 -12.19 -3.55 10.45
N GLU A 72 -13.46 -3.65 10.07
CA GLU A 72 -14.32 -2.79 9.24
C GLU A 72 -13.93 -2.30 7.83
N TYR A 73 -12.67 -2.05 7.48
CA TYR A 73 -12.43 -1.20 6.30
C TYR A 73 -12.21 -1.92 4.97
N LEU A 74 -11.67 -3.14 4.97
CA LEU A 74 -11.33 -3.84 3.71
C LEU A 74 -11.90 -5.27 3.59
N ARG A 75 -12.38 -5.88 4.69
CA ARG A 75 -12.86 -7.29 4.72
C ARG A 75 -11.93 -8.25 3.96
N LEU A 76 -10.62 -8.09 4.14
CA LEU A 76 -9.61 -8.93 3.49
C LEU A 76 -9.27 -10.12 4.36
N GLY A 77 -9.14 -11.29 3.74
CA GLY A 77 -8.62 -12.47 4.42
C GLY A 77 -7.16 -12.27 4.82
N GLU A 78 -6.77 -12.82 5.96
CA GLU A 78 -5.41 -12.74 6.52
C GLU A 78 -4.33 -13.10 5.49
N SER A 79 -4.52 -14.21 4.76
CA SER A 79 -3.62 -14.66 3.69
C SER A 79 -3.46 -13.64 2.57
N THR A 80 -4.52 -12.90 2.24
CA THR A 80 -4.47 -11.86 1.21
C THR A 80 -3.73 -10.63 1.69
N THR A 81 -3.92 -10.25 2.96
CA THR A 81 -3.20 -9.14 3.59
C THR A 81 -1.70 -9.44 3.70
N LEU A 82 -1.33 -10.66 4.12
CA LEU A 82 0.07 -11.10 4.17
C LEU A 82 0.73 -11.14 2.78
N LEU A 83 -0.01 -11.63 1.77
CA LEU A 83 0.48 -11.60 0.38
C LEU A 83 0.67 -10.17 -0.14
N CYS A 84 -0.27 -9.26 0.18
CA CYS A 84 -0.13 -7.85 -0.15
C CYS A 84 1.11 -7.25 0.52
N LEU A 85 1.34 -7.55 1.81
CA LEU A 85 2.54 -7.11 2.52
C LEU A 85 3.82 -7.59 1.83
N HIS A 86 3.93 -8.89 1.56
CA HIS A 86 5.12 -9.47 0.93
C HIS A 86 5.38 -8.86 -0.45
N LYS A 87 4.35 -8.78 -1.31
CA LYS A 87 4.50 -8.19 -2.64
C LYS A 87 4.77 -6.69 -2.60
N PHE A 88 4.24 -6.00 -1.61
CA PHE A 88 4.51 -4.59 -1.38
C PHE A 88 5.97 -4.36 -0.98
N THR A 89 6.47 -5.02 0.07
CA THR A 89 7.84 -4.81 0.55
C THR A 89 8.88 -5.19 -0.51
N GLU A 90 8.70 -6.33 -1.19
CA GLU A 90 9.55 -6.78 -2.29
C GLU A 90 9.65 -5.72 -3.40
N ASN A 91 8.52 -5.17 -3.84
CA ASN A 91 8.52 -4.22 -4.95
C ASN A 91 8.86 -2.79 -4.52
N ILE A 92 8.62 -2.40 -3.27
CA ILE A 92 9.12 -1.13 -2.74
C ILE A 92 10.65 -1.11 -2.77
N ILE A 93 11.29 -2.17 -2.27
CA ILE A 93 12.76 -2.28 -2.31
C ILE A 93 13.25 -2.27 -3.76
N ARG A 94 12.60 -3.04 -4.65
CA ARG A 94 13.00 -3.11 -6.06
C ARG A 94 12.86 -1.77 -6.81
N LEU A 95 11.79 -1.00 -6.55
CA LEU A 95 11.47 0.20 -7.33
C LEU A 95 12.05 1.48 -6.73
N PHE A 96 12.19 1.54 -5.42
CA PHE A 96 12.60 2.73 -4.68
C PHE A 96 13.91 2.52 -3.90
N GLY A 97 14.45 1.30 -3.86
CA GLY A 97 15.66 0.99 -3.09
C GLY A 97 16.88 1.80 -3.52
N ASP A 98 17.09 1.97 -4.82
CA ASP A 98 18.23 2.73 -5.33
C ASP A 98 18.16 4.22 -4.96
N GLU A 99 16.95 4.77 -4.86
CA GLU A 99 16.72 6.18 -4.53
C GLU A 99 16.76 6.43 -3.02
N TYR A 100 16.18 5.55 -2.21
CA TYR A 100 15.93 5.78 -0.78
C TYR A 100 16.76 4.92 0.18
N LEU A 101 17.38 3.83 -0.29
CA LEU A 101 18.28 2.99 0.52
C LEU A 101 19.76 3.25 0.21
N ARG A 102 20.06 4.22 -0.66
CA ARG A 102 21.43 4.71 -0.89
C ARG A 102 21.93 5.55 0.29
N ARG A 103 23.24 5.78 0.33
CA ARG A 103 23.82 6.73 1.28
C ARG A 103 23.28 8.15 0.99
N PRO A 104 22.94 8.94 2.03
CA PRO A 104 22.54 10.33 1.85
C PRO A 104 23.61 11.12 1.11
N THR A 105 23.21 11.95 0.16
CA THR A 105 24.05 12.92 -0.53
C THR A 105 23.73 14.33 -0.02
N PRO A 106 24.57 15.34 -0.28
CA PRO A 106 24.32 16.71 0.17
C PRO A 106 22.99 17.31 -0.32
N GLU A 107 22.42 16.80 -1.42
CA GLU A 107 21.10 17.20 -1.93
C GLU A 107 19.92 16.69 -1.08
N ASP A 108 20.17 15.71 -0.19
CA ASP A 108 19.16 15.16 0.72
C ASP A 108 19.11 15.91 2.09
N LEU A 109 20.01 16.88 2.30
CA LEU A 109 20.15 17.71 3.52
C LEU A 109 19.58 19.12 3.30
#